data_AF-A0A527XVI0-F1
#
_entry.id   AF-A0A527XVI0-F1
#
_cell.length_a   1.000
_cell.length_b   1.000
_cell.length_c   1.000
_cell.angle_alpha   90.00
_cell.angle_beta   90.00
_cell.angle_gamma   90.00
#
_symmetry.space_group_name_H-M   'P 1'
#
loop_
_entity.id
_entity.type
_entity.pdbx_description
1 polymer ?
#
loop_
_entity_poly.entity_id
_entity_poly.type
_entity_poly.pdbx_seq_one_letter_code
_entity_poly.pdbx_strand_id
1 'polypeptide(L)'
;INQRHGDATLCVFTGDLTDDGEADSCVDLKAALSRLTVPYRLLPGNHDRRANLIAAFPENGIDGNGFVQSVFDTPEGRLIFLDSLAEGRVTGELCDDRLGWLDARLGEAEGKAAYI
;
A
#
# COMPACT_ATOMS: atom_id res chain seq x y z
N ILE A 1 -1.28 -5.01 -19.70
CA ILE A 1 -1.59 -3.77 -18.93
C ILE A 1 -2.69 -3.01 -19.69
N ASN A 2 -3.71 -2.51 -18.98
CA ASN A 2 -4.90 -1.77 -19.51
C ASN A 2 -5.86 -2.51 -20.46
N GLN A 3 -5.79 -3.85 -20.59
CA GLN A 3 -6.72 -4.59 -21.46
C GLN A 3 -8.11 -4.79 -20.84
N ARG A 4 -8.25 -4.63 -19.53
CA ARG A 4 -9.49 -4.80 -18.75
C ARG A 4 -9.54 -3.76 -17.63
N HIS A 5 -10.74 -3.35 -17.25
CA HIS A 5 -11.00 -2.45 -16.11
C HIS A 5 -10.24 -1.12 -16.18
N GLY A 6 -10.06 -0.56 -17.39
CA GLY A 6 -9.40 0.74 -17.57
C GLY A 6 -10.20 1.92 -17.01
N ASP A 7 -11.47 1.69 -16.69
CA ASP A 7 -12.42 2.59 -16.03
C ASP A 7 -12.42 2.48 -14.50
N ALA A 8 -11.63 1.58 -13.92
CA ALA A 8 -11.52 1.45 -12.47
C ALA A 8 -10.96 2.75 -11.85
N THR A 9 -11.50 3.13 -10.69
CA THR A 9 -11.02 4.30 -9.94
C THR A 9 -9.62 4.08 -9.35
N LEU A 10 -9.32 2.85 -8.93
CA LEU A 10 -8.07 2.50 -8.27
C LEU A 10 -7.73 1.02 -8.49
N CYS A 11 -6.45 0.72 -8.73
CA CYS A 11 -5.91 -0.63 -8.71
C CYS A 11 -5.04 -0.82 -7.46
N VAL A 12 -5.28 -1.86 -6.68
CA VAL A 12 -4.56 -2.11 -5.42
C VAL A 12 -3.74 -3.39 -5.55
N PHE A 13 -2.46 -3.30 -5.22
CA PHE A 13 -1.53 -4.42 -5.14
C PHE A 13 -1.27 -4.74 -3.67
N THR A 14 -1.67 -5.92 -3.21
CA THR A 14 -1.84 -6.23 -1.79
C THR A 14 -0.70 -7.05 -1.19
N GLY A 15 0.55 -6.75 -1.57
CA GLY A 15 1.74 -7.45 -1.06
C GLY A 15 2.48 -8.28 -2.11
N ASP A 16 3.67 -8.73 -1.71
CA ASP A 16 4.62 -9.55 -2.48
C ASP A 16 4.81 -9.01 -3.89
N LEU A 17 5.15 -7.72 -3.93
CA LEU A 17 5.33 -6.96 -5.16
C LEU A 17 6.61 -7.37 -5.91
N THR A 18 7.56 -7.90 -5.15
CA THR A 18 8.86 -8.41 -5.59
C THR A 18 9.12 -9.77 -4.94
N ASP A 19 10.08 -10.53 -5.48
CA ASP A 19 10.40 -11.87 -4.98
C ASP A 19 11.29 -11.83 -3.71
N ASP A 20 12.26 -10.91 -3.66
CA ASP A 20 13.22 -10.79 -2.54
C ASP A 20 13.38 -9.34 -2.01
N GLY A 21 12.57 -8.40 -2.52
CA GLY A 21 12.58 -7.02 -2.02
C GLY A 21 13.78 -6.19 -2.46
N GLU A 22 14.53 -6.67 -3.45
CA GLU A 22 15.72 -6.00 -3.99
C GLU A 22 15.37 -4.68 -4.70
N ALA A 23 16.32 -3.75 -4.68
CA ALA A 23 16.12 -2.42 -5.26
C ALA A 23 15.87 -2.49 -6.79
N ASP A 24 16.60 -3.34 -7.49
CA ASP A 24 16.44 -3.53 -8.95
C ASP A 24 15.05 -4.12 -9.27
N SER A 25 14.54 -5.03 -8.45
CA SER A 25 13.17 -5.56 -8.60
C SER A 25 12.11 -4.46 -8.43
N CYS A 26 12.33 -3.51 -7.52
CA CYS A 26 11.45 -2.36 -7.37
C CYS A 26 11.50 -1.42 -8.61
N VAL A 27 12.67 -1.28 -9.24
CA VAL A 27 12.84 -0.53 -10.50
C VAL A 27 12.08 -1.21 -11.64
N ASP A 28 12.20 -2.53 -11.77
CA ASP A 28 11.47 -3.31 -12.78
C ASP A 28 9.95 -3.22 -12.57
N LEU A 29 9.50 -3.31 -11.32
CA LEU A 29 8.10 -3.09 -10.96
C LEU A 29 7.64 -1.69 -11.38
N LYS A 30 8.42 -0.65 -11.09
CA LYS A 30 8.08 0.73 -11.48
C LYS A 30 8.00 0.89 -12.99
N ALA A 31 8.93 0.29 -13.73
CA ALA A 31 8.93 0.29 -15.19
C ALA A 31 7.67 -0.42 -15.74
N ALA A 32 7.28 -1.55 -15.17
CA ALA A 32 6.05 -2.24 -15.55
C ALA A 32 4.80 -1.38 -15.25
N LEU A 33 4.69 -0.84 -14.03
CA LEU A 33 3.55 -0.03 -13.58
C LEU A 33 3.45 1.33 -14.28
N SER A 34 4.55 1.84 -14.87
CA SER A 34 4.52 3.08 -15.67
C SER A 34 3.55 3.04 -16.86
N ARG A 35 3.16 1.83 -17.29
CA ARG A 35 2.22 1.60 -18.38
C ARG A 35 0.77 1.59 -17.89
N LEU A 36 0.52 1.46 -16.59
CA LEU A 36 -0.83 1.38 -16.02
C LEU A 36 -1.45 2.78 -16.01
N THR A 37 -2.63 2.92 -16.63
CA THR A 37 -3.32 4.22 -16.70
C THR A 37 -4.21 4.48 -15.50
N VAL A 38 -4.66 3.42 -14.83
CA VAL A 38 -5.47 3.50 -13.61
C VAL A 38 -4.55 3.88 -12.44
N PRO A 39 -4.94 4.85 -11.58
CA PRO A 39 -4.20 5.14 -10.35
C PRO A 39 -4.02 3.87 -9.51
N TYR A 40 -2.91 3.76 -8.78
CA TYR A 40 -2.66 2.57 -7.99
C TYR A 40 -2.15 2.84 -6.57
N ARG A 41 -2.27 1.80 -5.74
CA ARG A 41 -1.72 1.71 -4.38
C ARG A 41 -0.97 0.40 -4.23
N LEU A 42 0.17 0.48 -3.57
CA LEU A 42 1.06 -0.64 -3.30
C LEU A 42 1.10 -0.88 -1.79
N LEU A 43 0.85 -2.12 -1.39
CA LEU A 43 1.07 -2.60 -0.02
C LEU A 43 2.28 -3.54 -0.03
N PRO A 44 3.21 -3.42 0.93
CA PRO A 44 4.31 -4.37 1.05
C PRO A 44 3.81 -5.71 1.60
N GLY A 45 4.31 -6.81 1.05
CA GLY A 45 4.20 -8.16 1.62
C GLY A 45 5.50 -8.63 2.25
N ASN A 46 5.54 -9.87 2.73
CA ASN A 46 6.69 -10.40 3.46
C ASN A 46 7.94 -10.62 2.58
N HIS A 47 7.77 -10.63 1.26
CA HIS A 47 8.89 -10.68 0.30
C HIS A 47 9.48 -9.31 -0.01
N ASP A 48 8.77 -8.22 0.33
CA ASP A 48 9.22 -6.86 0.02
C ASP A 48 10.13 -6.28 1.11
N ARG A 49 10.86 -5.21 0.76
CA ARG A 49 11.58 -4.36 1.71
C ARG A 49 10.99 -2.97 1.72
N ARG A 50 10.60 -2.51 2.91
CA ARG A 50 9.93 -1.20 3.06
C ARG A 50 10.77 -0.06 2.50
N ALA A 51 12.06 -0.03 2.83
CA ALA A 51 12.96 1.03 2.40
C ALA A 51 13.09 1.12 0.87
N ASN A 52 13.20 -0.03 0.20
CA ASN A 52 13.35 -0.09 -1.26
C ASN A 52 12.04 0.28 -1.97
N LEU A 53 10.90 -0.19 -1.44
CA LEU A 53 9.58 0.20 -1.95
C LEU A 53 9.36 1.71 -1.83
N ILE A 54 9.66 2.32 -0.67
CA ILE A 54 9.54 3.77 -0.45
C ILE A 54 10.48 4.54 -1.39
N ALA A 55 11.73 4.09 -1.55
CA ALA A 55 12.69 4.74 -2.43
C ALA A 55 12.26 4.71 -3.90
N ALA A 56 11.69 3.58 -4.35
CA ALA A 56 11.20 3.44 -5.71
C ALA A 56 9.88 4.20 -5.94
N PHE A 57 8.98 4.26 -4.96
CA PHE A 57 7.64 4.85 -5.08
C PHE A 57 7.36 5.89 -3.99
N PRO A 58 8.08 7.03 -3.96
CA PRO A 58 7.82 8.09 -2.98
C PRO A 58 6.38 8.64 -3.04
N GLU A 59 5.70 8.48 -4.18
CA GLU A 59 4.31 8.88 -4.39
C GLU A 59 3.26 7.94 -3.78
N ASN A 60 3.64 6.73 -3.35
CA ASN A 60 2.69 5.72 -2.85
C ASN A 60 2.08 6.09 -1.48
N GLY A 61 2.76 6.98 -0.75
CA GLY A 61 2.34 7.46 0.57
C GLY A 61 2.93 6.63 1.71
N ILE A 62 3.35 7.34 2.76
CA ILE A 62 3.77 6.77 4.04
C ILE A 62 3.05 7.52 5.15
N ASP A 63 2.84 6.87 6.29
CA ASP A 63 2.34 7.54 7.47
C ASP A 63 3.44 8.31 8.21
N GLY A 64 3.06 9.02 9.28
CA GLY A 64 4.01 9.76 10.12
C GLY A 64 4.99 8.89 10.91
N ASN A 65 4.79 7.57 10.91
CA ASN A 65 5.63 6.58 11.59
C ASN A 65 6.54 5.82 10.62
N GLY A 66 6.50 6.16 9.32
CA GLY A 66 7.35 5.56 8.29
C GLY A 66 6.84 4.24 7.74
N PHE A 67 5.60 3.83 8.05
CA PHE A 67 4.97 2.65 7.45
C PHE A 67 4.28 3.03 6.13
N VAL A 68 4.17 2.08 5.20
CA VAL A 68 3.47 2.26 3.92
C VAL A 68 1.96 2.15 4.12
N GLN A 69 1.42 3.06 4.94
CA GLN A 69 0.01 3.13 5.30
C GLN A 69 -0.60 4.42 4.79
N SER A 70 -1.81 4.34 4.25
CA SER A 70 -2.52 5.50 3.72
C SER A 70 -4.02 5.30 3.70
N VAL A 71 -4.76 6.38 3.47
CA VAL A 71 -6.21 6.33 3.28
C VAL A 71 -6.55 6.81 1.87
N PHE A 72 -7.64 6.28 1.31
CA PHE A 72 -8.24 6.77 0.07
C PHE A 72 -9.75 6.82 0.24
N ASP A 73 -10.28 8.04 0.23
CA ASP A 73 -11.71 8.27 0.40
C ASP A 73 -12.43 8.17 -0.95
N THR A 74 -13.55 7.44 -0.94
CA THR A 74 -14.48 7.28 -2.08
C THR A 74 -15.89 7.71 -1.66
N PRO A 75 -16.80 7.95 -2.62
CA PRO A 75 -18.22 8.14 -2.30
C PRO A 75 -18.84 6.99 -1.50
N GLU A 76 -18.36 5.76 -1.70
CA GLU A 76 -18.88 4.53 -1.10
C GLU A 76 -18.31 4.24 0.30
N GLY A 77 -17.19 4.88 0.65
CA GLY A 77 -16.52 4.68 1.92
C GLY A 77 -15.03 4.99 1.88
N ARG A 78 -14.35 4.76 3.00
CA ARG A 78 -12.91 4.94 3.14
C ARG A 78 -12.19 3.61 2.93
N LEU A 79 -11.18 3.60 2.06
CA LEU A 79 -10.21 2.53 1.98
C LEU A 79 -9.02 2.87 2.89
N ILE A 80 -8.60 1.93 3.71
CA ILE A 80 -7.47 2.05 4.64
C ILE A 80 -6.44 1.00 4.26
N PHE A 81 -5.29 1.45 3.76
CA PHE A 81 -4.19 0.61 3.34
C PHE A 81 -3.23 0.41 4.51
N LEU A 82 -3.02 -0.84 4.94
CA LEU A 82 -2.16 -1.18 6.07
C LEU A 82 -0.89 -1.92 5.65
N ASP A 83 0.19 -1.58 6.34
CA ASP A 83 1.51 -2.18 6.21
C ASP A 83 1.69 -3.20 7.34
N SER A 84 1.40 -4.47 7.02
CA SER A 84 1.58 -5.57 7.96
C SER A 84 2.99 -6.17 7.92
N LEU A 85 3.90 -5.67 7.06
CA LEU A 85 5.24 -6.23 6.89
C LEU A 85 6.02 -6.14 8.20
N ALA A 86 6.37 -7.30 8.73
CA ALA A 86 7.38 -7.45 9.76
C ALA A 86 8.70 -7.84 9.10
N GLU A 87 9.64 -6.91 9.01
CA GLU A 87 10.91 -7.11 8.29
C GLU A 87 11.64 -8.39 8.75
N GLY A 88 11.97 -9.26 7.80
CA GLY A 88 12.61 -10.56 8.07
C GLY A 88 11.69 -11.67 8.59
N ARG A 89 10.36 -11.48 8.58
CA ARG A 89 9.37 -12.48 8.99
C ARG A 89 8.32 -12.73 7.90
N VAL A 90 7.86 -13.98 7.82
CA VAL A 90 6.75 -14.38 6.93
C VAL A 90 5.39 -13.94 7.51
N THR A 91 5.26 -13.91 8.83
CA THR A 91 4.03 -13.48 9.50
C THR A 91 3.89 -11.96 9.47
N GLY A 92 2.67 -11.46 9.28
CA GLY A 92 2.35 -10.05 9.50
C GLY A 92 2.36 -9.65 10.98
N GLU A 93 2.52 -8.35 11.23
CA GLU A 93 2.42 -7.73 12.54
C GLU A 93 1.81 -6.33 12.40
N LEU A 94 1.01 -5.91 13.37
CA LEU A 94 0.63 -4.51 13.56
C LEU A 94 1.11 -4.11 14.96
N CYS A 95 2.15 -3.27 15.02
CA CYS A 95 2.65 -2.73 16.28
C CYS A 95 1.73 -1.58 16.77
N ASP A 96 1.96 -1.12 18.00
CA ASP A 96 1.16 -0.07 18.62
C ASP A 96 1.05 1.21 17.76
N ASP A 97 2.11 1.59 17.05
CA ASP A 97 2.10 2.75 16.15
C ASP A 97 1.13 2.57 14.97
N ARG A 98 1.09 1.37 14.39
CA ARG A 98 0.20 1.04 13.26
C ARG A 98 -1.25 0.89 13.73
N LEU A 99 -1.46 0.28 14.90
CA LEU A 99 -2.78 0.16 15.51
C LEU A 99 -3.34 1.52 15.94
N GLY A 100 -2.51 2.38 16.55
CA GLY A 100 -2.90 3.73 16.92
C GLY A 100 -3.18 4.61 15.70
N TRP A 101 -2.40 4.45 14.62
CA TRP A 101 -2.70 5.08 13.34
C TRP A 101 -4.04 4.60 12.77
N LEU A 102 -4.29 3.29 12.77
CA LEU A 102 -5.53 2.70 12.26
C LEU A 102 -6.75 3.20 13.05
N ASP A 103 -6.68 3.19 14.38
CA ASP A 103 -7.75 3.67 15.26
C ASP A 103 -8.09 5.14 14.97
N ALA A 104 -7.07 5.99 14.81
CA ALA A 104 -7.28 7.38 14.44
C ALA A 104 -7.97 7.54 13.06
N ARG A 105 -7.52 6.79 12.04
CA ARG A 105 -8.11 6.85 10.69
C ARG A 105 -9.54 6.30 10.63
N LEU A 106 -9.86 5.32 11.47
CA LEU A 106 -11.21 4.79 11.65
C LEU A 106 -12.12 5.81 12.35
N GLY A 107 -11.62 6.48 13.40
CA GLY A 107 -12.35 7.55 14.10
C GLY A 107 -12.71 8.73 13.19
N GLU A 108 -11.82 9.07 12.26
CA GLU A 108 -12.02 10.11 11.23
C GLU A 108 -13.02 9.74 10.13
N ALA A 109 -13.42 8.46 10.01
CA ALA A 109 -14.37 8.05 8.97
C ALA A 109 -15.80 8.55 9.22
N GLU A 110 -16.09 9.13 10.40
CA GLU A 110 -17.35 9.81 10.74
C GLU A 110 -18.63 9.02 10.39
N GLY A 111 -18.61 7.71 10.56
CA GLY A 111 -19.76 6.82 10.28
C GLY A 111 -19.89 6.35 8.83
N LYS A 112 -18.96 6.71 7.94
CA LYS A 112 -18.81 6.06 6.63
C LYS A 112 -18.32 4.62 6.81
N ALA A 113 -18.65 3.76 5.85
CA ALA A 113 -18.04 2.43 5.78
C ALA A 113 -16.52 2.56 5.61
N ALA A 114 -15.77 1.79 6.39
CA ALA A 114 -14.33 1.67 6.26
C ALA A 114 -13.97 0.25 5.82
N TYR A 115 -13.11 0.15 4.82
CA TYR A 115 -12.59 -1.10 4.28
C TYR A 115 -11.09 -1.11 4.51
N ILE A 116 -10.58 -2.21 5.05
CA ILE A 116 -9.17 -2.42 5.38
C ILE A 116 -8.65 -3.54 4.49
#